data_AF-A0A561SJG9-F1
#
_entry.id   AF-A0A561SJG9-F1
#
_cell.length_a   1.000
_cell.length_b   1.000
_cell.length_c   1.000
_cell.angle_alpha   90.00
_cell.angle_beta   90.00
_cell.angle_gamma   90.00
#
_symmetry.space_group_name_H-M   'P 1'
#
loop_
_entity.id
_entity.type
_entity.pdbx_description
1 polymer ?
#
loop_
_entity_poly.entity_id
_entity_poly.type
_entity_poly.pdbx_seq_one_letter_code
_entity_poly.pdbx_strand_id
1 'polypeptide(L)' 'MATARYEVRVNGRLSERAQGAFGTMDVRPVPPQTIMFGELGGQSDLCDLLALCSAMGLEVVSVQRLPG' A
#
# COMPACT_ATOMS: atom_id res chain seq x y z
N MET A 1 21.29 -13.86 -18.61
CA MET A 1 20.96 -12.45 -18.27
C MET A 1 20.00 -12.47 -17.09
N ALA A 2 20.28 -11.71 -16.03
CA ALA A 2 19.41 -11.69 -14.84
C ALA A 2 18.16 -10.85 -15.13
N THR A 3 16.98 -11.41 -14.88
CA THR A 3 15.70 -10.70 -14.94
C THR A 3 15.46 -9.96 -13.62
N ALA A 4 15.05 -8.69 -13.69
CA ALA A 4 14.69 -7.87 -12.53
C ALA A 4 13.19 -7.54 -12.54
N ARG A 5 12.58 -7.48 -11.35
CA ARG A 5 11.15 -7.17 -11.17
C ARG A 5 11.00 -5.74 -10.69
N TYR A 6 10.11 -4.98 -11.31
CA TYR A 6 9.89 -3.57 -11.03
C TYR A 6 8.42 -3.31 -10.67
N GLU A 7 8.21 -2.39 -9.72
CA GLU A 7 6.90 -1.81 -9.42
C GLU A 7 6.91 -0.33 -9.83
N VAL A 8 5.89 0.11 -10.57
CA VAL A 8 5.74 1.50 -11.03
C VAL A 8 4.39 2.02 -10.60
N ARG A 9 4.37 3.11 -9.81
CA ARG A 9 3.14 3.75 -9.32
C ARG A 9 2.91 5.08 -10.04
N VAL A 10 1.68 5.27 -10.51
CA VAL A 10 1.23 6.50 -11.16
C VAL A 10 0.02 7.06 -10.41
N ASN A 11 -0.08 8.39 -10.32
CA ASN A 11 -1.21 9.04 -9.68
C ASN A 11 -2.48 8.90 -10.53
N GLY A 12 -3.60 8.62 -9.87
CA GLY A 12 -4.92 8.52 -10.52
C GLY A 12 -5.25 7.11 -11.01
N ARG A 13 -6.29 7.01 -11.84
CA ARG A 13 -6.76 5.76 -12.43
C ARG A 13 -6.39 5.71 -13.91
N LEU A 14 -5.74 4.62 -14.32
CA LEU A 14 -5.49 4.35 -15.73
C LEU A 14 -6.80 3.92 -16.39
N SER A 15 -7.13 4.53 -17.54
CA SER A 15 -8.22 4.06 -18.41
C SER A 15 -7.89 2.68 -18.98
N GLU A 16 -8.91 1.93 -19.42
CA GLU A 16 -8.71 0.60 -20.04
C GLU A 16 -7.70 0.66 -21.21
N ARG A 17 -7.78 1.71 -22.04
CA ARG A 17 -6.82 1.96 -23.12
C ARG A 17 -5.38 2.11 -22.59
N ALA A 18 -5.19 2.84 -21.51
CA ALA A 18 -3.87 3.04 -20.93
C ALA A 18 -3.35 1.76 -20.26
N GLN A 19 -4.22 0.99 -19.59
CA GLN A 19 -3.87 -0.32 -19.01
C GLN A 19 -3.38 -1.29 -20.10
N GLY A 20 -4.09 -1.36 -21.23
CA GLY A 20 -3.71 -2.22 -22.36
C GLY A 20 -2.36 -1.86 -23.01
N ALA A 21 -1.88 -0.62 -22.86
CA ALA A 21 -0.59 -0.19 -23.41
C ALA A 21 0.61 -0.78 -22.65
N PHE A 22 0.43 -1.21 -21.38
CA PHE A 22 1.52 -1.75 -20.56
C PHE A 22 1.75 -3.26 -20.73
N GLY A 23 1.00 -3.91 -21.63
CA GLY A 23 1.29 -5.23 -22.20
C GLY A 23 1.54 -6.35 -21.19
N THR A 24 2.80 -6.52 -20.77
CA THR A 24 3.27 -7.57 -19.87
C THR A 24 3.16 -7.22 -18.38
N MET A 25 2.80 -5.99 -18.02
CA MET A 25 2.64 -5.58 -16.62
C MET A 25 1.24 -5.88 -16.10
N ASP A 26 1.15 -6.42 -14.89
CA ASP A 26 -0.12 -6.53 -14.15
C ASP A 26 -0.49 -5.16 -13.58
N VAL A 27 -1.47 -4.49 -14.22
CA VAL A 27 -1.90 -3.14 -13.84
C VAL A 27 -3.09 -3.23 -12.91
N ARG A 28 -2.91 -2.79 -11.66
CA ARG A 28 -3.95 -2.81 -10.63
C ARG A 28 -4.19 -1.40 -10.08
N PRO A 29 -5.44 -0.89 -10.05
CA PRO A 29 -5.72 0.38 -9.41
C PRO A 29 -5.57 0.21 -7.90
N VAL A 30 -4.68 0.99 -7.29
CA VAL A 30 -4.54 1.08 -5.83
C VAL A 30 -5.17 2.39 -5.38
N PRO A 31 -6.09 2.39 -4.40
CA PRO A 31 -6.64 3.62 -3.84
C PRO A 31 -5.52 4.53 -3.33
N PRO A 32 -5.72 5.86 -3.27
CA PRO A 32 -4.82 6.74 -2.56
C PRO A 32 -4.81 6.30 -1.08
N GLN A 33 -3.74 5.62 -0.69
CA GLN A 33 -3.52 5.17 0.68
C GLN A 33 -2.44 6.05 1.30
N THR A 34 -2.67 6.43 2.55
CA THR A 34 -1.63 7.04 3.38
C THR A 34 -0.87 5.94 4.09
N ILE A 35 0.44 5.90 3.90
CA ILE A 35 1.29 4.95 4.62
C ILE A 35 1.89 5.66 5.83
N MET A 36 1.72 5.05 7.00
CA MET A 36 2.33 5.49 8.26
C MET A 36 3.47 4.53 8.59
N PHE A 37 4.68 5.07 8.79
CA PHE A 37 5.86 4.30 9.21
C PHE A 37 6.34 4.81 10.57
N GLY A 38 6.74 3.89 11.43
CA GLY A 38 7.27 4.19 12.75
C GLY A 38 7.62 2.92 13.50
N GLU A 39 8.40 3.06 14.57
CA GLU A 39 8.72 1.97 15.48
C GLU A 39 7.58 1.77 16.49
N LEU A 40 7.19 0.52 16.69
CA LEU A 40 6.22 0.14 17.72
C LEU A 40 6.89 -0.85 18.66
N GLY A 41 6.78 -0.62 19.97
CA GLY A 41 7.41 -1.42 21.02
C GLY A 41 6.82 -2.83 21.16
N GLY A 42 5.67 -3.11 20.53
CA GLY A 42 5.09 -4.44 20.53
C GLY A 42 3.64 -4.48 20.05
N GLN A 43 2.95 -5.56 20.43
CA GLN A 43 1.55 -5.80 20.04
C GLN A 43 0.59 -4.80 20.69
N SER A 44 0.82 -4.39 21.94
CA SER A 44 -0.01 -3.41 22.63
C SER A 44 -0.02 -2.07 21.90
N ASP A 45 1.17 -1.56 21.55
CA ASP A 45 1.32 -0.30 20.81
C ASP A 45 0.62 -0.34 19.44
N LEU A 46 0.67 -1.49 18.76
CA LEU A 46 -0.09 -1.68 17.52
C LEU A 46 -1.60 -1.64 17.74
N CYS A 47 -2.10 -2.30 18.79
CA CYS A 47 -3.52 -2.28 19.13
C CYS A 47 -4.00 -0.85 19.45
N ASP A 48 -3.21 -0.08 20.20
CA ASP A 48 -3.51 1.32 20.52
C ASP A 48 -3.56 2.19 19.26
N LEU A 49 -2.62 2.01 18.33
CA LEU A 49 -2.64 2.69 17.03
C LEU A 49 -3.89 2.36 16.21
N LEU A 50 -4.29 1.08 16.17
CA LEU A 50 -5.50 0.66 15.45
C LEU A 50 -6.78 1.22 16.09
N ALA A 51 -6.83 1.25 17.42
CA ALA A 51 -7.93 1.88 18.16
C ALA A 51 -8.03 3.39 17.86
N LEU A 52 -6.89 4.09 17.81
CA LEU A 52 -6.84 5.50 17.43
C LEU A 52 -7.32 5.73 15.98
N CYS A 53 -6.89 4.90 15.04
CA CYS A 53 -7.37 4.97 13.65
C CYS A 53 -8.89 4.82 13.58
N SER A 54 -9.44 3.82 14.28
CA SER A 54 -10.89 3.58 14.38
C SER A 54 -11.63 4.77 14.99
N ALA A 55 -11.12 5.34 16.08
CA ALA A 55 -11.71 6.50 16.74
C ALA A 55 -11.75 7.75 15.83
N MET A 56 -10.81 7.87 14.90
CA MET A 56 -10.79 8.94 13.88
C MET A 56 -11.61 8.62 12.63
N GLY A 57 -12.24 7.44 12.55
CA GLY A 57 -12.99 7.00 11.37
C GLY A 57 -12.09 6.61 10.19
N LEU A 58 -10.81 6.32 10.43
CA LEU A 58 -9.88 5.82 9.41
C LEU A 58 -10.05 4.31 9.25
N GLU A 59 -10.20 3.87 8.01
CA GLU A 59 -10.20 2.46 7.66
C GLU A 59 -8.77 1.96 7.44
N VAL A 60 -8.31 1.03 8.29
CA VAL A 60 -7.02 0.38 8.12
C VAL A 60 -7.19 -0.85 7.22
N VAL A 61 -6.68 -0.74 5.99
CA VAL A 61 -6.82 -1.79 4.96
C VAL A 61 -5.70 -2.83 4.97
N SER A 62 -4.54 -2.49 5.54
CA SER A 62 -3.39 -3.40 5.61
C SER A 62 -2.44 -3.00 6.73
N VAL A 63 -1.87 -4.00 7.42
CA VAL A 63 -0.75 -3.84 8.36
C VAL A 63 0.32 -4.84 7.99
N GLN A 64 1.57 -4.38 7.83
CA GLN A 64 2.72 -5.23 7.53
C GLN A 64 3.88 -4.86 8.45
N ARG A 65 4.51 -5.88 9.07
CA ARG A 65 5.80 -5.72 9.73
C ARG A 65 6.89 -5.70 8.65
N LEU A 66 7.69 -4.65 8.61
CA LEU A 66 8.81 -4.55 7.69
C LEU A 66 10.00 -5.39 8.22
N PRO A 67 10.79 -6.01 7.32
CA PRO A 67 12.08 -6.57 7.69
C PRO A 67 13.01 -5.43 8.14
N GLY A 68 13.76 -5.69 9.22
CA GLY A 68 14.84 -4.80 9.70
C GLY A 68 16.13 -4.98 8.92
#